data_AF-A0A970Q6R6-F1
#
_entry.id   AF-A0A970Q6R6-F1
#
_cell.length_a   1.000
_cell.length_b   1.000
_cell.length_c   1.000
_cell.angle_alpha   90.00
_cell.angle_beta   90.00
_cell.angle_gamma   90.00
#
_symmetry.space_group_name_H-M   'P 1'
#
loop_
_entity.id
_entity.type
_entity.pdbx_description
1 polymer ?
#
loop_
_entity_poly.entity_id
_entity_poly.type
_entity_poly.pdbx_seq_one_letter_code
_entity_poly.pdbx_strand_id
1 'polypeptide(L)' 'MKIVIAPDSFKGSLAAEQAALSIERGIRRVIQGCTIDKIPIADGGEGTVEAMVSATGG' A
#
# COMPACT_ATOMS: atom_id res chain seq x y z
N MET A 1 0.53 4.84 18.10
CA MET A 1 0.30 3.49 17.51
C MET A 1 0.97 3.46 16.15
N LYS A 2 1.71 2.39 15.83
CA LYS A 2 2.37 2.23 14.54
C LYS A 2 1.64 1.16 13.72
N ILE A 3 1.30 1.46 12.47
CA ILE A 3 0.53 0.57 11.58
C ILE A 3 1.29 0.41 10.27
N VAL A 4 1.43 -0.83 9.82
CA VAL A 4 1.98 -1.15 8.49
C VAL A 4 0.82 -1.50 7.57
N ILE A 5 0.78 -0.87 6.39
CA ILE A 5 -0.20 -1.13 5.34
C ILE A 5 0.54 -1.80 4.19
N ALA A 6 0.42 -3.12 4.07
CA ALA A 6 1.09 -3.91 3.04
C ALA A 6 0.12 -4.69 2.13
N PRO A 7 -0.71 -3.99 1.33
CA PRO A 7 -1.68 -4.63 0.46
C PRO A 7 -1.04 -5.08 -0.86
N ASP A 8 -1.68 -6.07 -1.48
CA ASP A 8 -1.51 -6.40 -2.89
C ASP A 8 -2.56 -5.64 -3.74
N SER A 9 -2.39 -5.69 -5.06
CA SER A 9 -3.32 -5.15 -6.04
C SER A 9 -4.68 -5.85 -5.99
N PHE A 10 -5.72 -5.10 -6.34
CA PHE A 10 -7.05 -5.63 -6.58
C PHE A 10 -7.15 -5.83 -8.09
N LYS A 11 -6.96 -7.07 -8.54
CA LYS A 11 -6.85 -7.42 -9.96
C LYS A 11 -7.99 -6.81 -10.79
N GLY A 12 -7.62 -6.04 -11.82
CA GLY A 12 -8.56 -5.33 -12.70
C GLY A 12 -9.27 -4.12 -12.09
N SER A 13 -8.82 -3.63 -10.93
CA SER A 13 -9.45 -2.53 -10.19
C SER A 13 -8.44 -1.51 -9.65
N LEU A 14 -7.69 -1.86 -8.59
CA LEU A 14 -6.76 -0.94 -7.93
C LEU A 14 -5.34 -1.51 -7.93
N ALA A 15 -4.37 -0.67 -8.25
CA ALA A 15 -2.97 -0.98 -7.95
C ALA A 15 -2.75 -1.04 -6.43
N ALA A 16 -1.73 -1.80 -5.99
CA ALA A 16 -1.40 -1.96 -4.58
C ALA A 16 -1.19 -0.61 -3.85
N GLU A 17 -0.56 0.37 -4.52
CA GLU A 17 -0.37 1.73 -3.97
C GLU A 17 -1.71 2.46 -3.74
N GLN A 18 -2.67 2.32 -4.68
CA GLN A 18 -3.99 2.94 -4.56
C GLN A 18 -4.81 2.30 -3.43
N ALA A 19 -4.67 0.99 -3.25
CA ALA A 19 -5.24 0.28 -2.11
C ALA A 19 -4.62 0.79 -0.80
N ALA A 20 -3.29 0.92 -0.72
CA ALA A 20 -2.59 1.41 0.46
C ALA A 20 -3.04 2.82 0.87
N LEU A 21 -3.14 3.74 -0.10
CA LEU A 21 -3.65 5.10 0.12
C LEU A 21 -5.11 5.13 0.59
N SER A 22 -5.95 4.23 0.08
CA SER A 22 -7.35 4.14 0.48
C SER A 22 -7.51 3.62 1.91
N ILE A 23 -6.71 2.62 2.29
CA ILE A 23 -6.65 2.10 3.66
C ILE A 23 -6.15 3.18 4.62
N GLU A 24 -5.07 3.89 4.27
CA GLU A 24 -4.52 4.98 5.09
C GLU A 24 -5.58 6.05 5.38
N ARG A 25 -6.30 6.52 4.35
CA ARG A 25 -7.40 7.48 4.51
C ARG A 25 -8.48 6.97 5.45
N GLY A 26 -8.81 5.68 5.38
CA GLY A 26 -9.75 5.04 6.30
C GLY A 26 -9.27 5.09 7.75
N ILE A 27 -8.03 4.67 7.99
CA ILE A 27 -7.42 4.61 9.33
C ILE A 27 -7.34 6.00 9.95
N ARG A 28 -6.86 7.01 9.20
CA ARG A 28 -6.69 8.38 9.72
C ARG A 28 -8.01 9.04 10.14
N ARG A 29 -9.16 8.59 9.61
CA ARG A 29 -10.48 9.08 10.04
C ARG A 29 -10.86 8.62 11.45
N VAL A 30 -10.31 7.52 11.93
CA VAL A 30 -10.70 6.89 13.21
C VAL A 30 -9.59 6.96 14.24
N ILE A 31 -8.34 6.75 13.82
CA ILE A 31 -7.18 6.70 14.70
C ILE A 31 -6.31 7.92 14.44
N GLN A 32 -6.53 8.97 15.22
CA GLN A 32 -5.71 10.17 15.17
C GLN A 32 -4.30 9.91 15.73
N GLY A 33 -3.29 10.60 15.17
CA GLY A 33 -1.91 10.51 15.66
C GLY A 33 -1.22 9.16 15.44
N CYS A 34 -1.75 8.27 14.60
CA CYS A 34 -1.05 7.06 14.21
C CYS A 34 0.10 7.34 13.23
N THR A 35 1.17 6.56 13.36
CA THR A 35 2.26 6.50 12.38
C THR A 35 1.96 5.36 11.42
N ILE A 36 2.02 5.64 10.11
CA ILE A 36 1.66 4.69 9.06
C ILE A 36 2.85 4.53 8.11
N ASP A 37 3.29 3.29 7.93
CA ASP A 37 4.23 2.89 6.88
C ASP A 37 3.45 2.12 5.81
N LYS A 38 3.47 2.59 4.55
CA LYS A 38 2.87 1.89 3.42
C LYS A 38 3.95 1.09 2.69
N ILE A 39 3.70 -0.19 2.48
CA ILE A 39 4.61 -1.12 1.80
C ILE A 39 3.78 -1.93 0.80
N PRO A 40 3.38 -1.34 -0.34
CA PRO A 40 2.67 -2.09 -1.38
C PRO A 40 3.50 -3.30 -1.81
N ILE A 41 2.87 -4.47 -1.88
CA ILE A 41 3.54 -5.72 -2.24
C ILE A 41 2.98 -6.25 -3.56
N ALA A 42 3.72 -7.19 -4.14
CA ALA A 42 3.29 -7.99 -5.28
C ALA A 42 3.89 -9.39 -5.14
N ASP A 43 3.23 -10.39 -5.74
CA ASP A 43 3.58 -11.81 -5.60
C ASP A 43 4.41 -12.38 -6.77
N GLY A 44 4.83 -11.53 -7.70
CA GLY A 44 5.50 -11.94 -8.94
C GLY A 44 4.61 -11.83 -10.18
N GLY A 45 3.31 -11.52 -10.01
CA GLY A 45 2.38 -11.24 -11.09
C GLY A 45 2.47 -9.80 -11.66
N GLU A 46 1.36 -9.38 -12.28
CA GLU A 46 1.19 -8.02 -12.78
C GLU A 46 1.28 -7.00 -11.62
N GLY A 47 2.02 -5.91 -11.80
CA GLY A 47 2.26 -4.91 -10.75
C GLY A 47 3.55 -5.13 -9.94
N THR A 48 4.28 -6.23 -10.17
CA THR A 48 5.52 -6.54 -9.43
C THR A 48 6.65 -5.55 -9.70
N VAL A 49 6.79 -5.10 -10.96
CA VAL A 49 7.81 -4.11 -11.32
C VAL A 49 7.53 -2.79 -10.61
N GLU A 50 6.27 -2.35 -10.61
CA GLU A 50 5.83 -1.12 -9.96
C GLU A 50 6.03 -1.18 -8.44
N ALA A 51 5.72 -2.32 -7.82
CA ALA A 51 5.95 -2.54 -6.39
C ALA A 51 7.45 -2.49 -6.05
N MET A 52 8.30 -3.14 -6.85
CA MET A 52 9.75 -3.12 -6.67
C MET A 52 10.33 -1.71 -6.84
N VAL A 53 9.99 -1.00 -7.92
CA VAL A 53 10.46 0.38 -8.15
C VAL A 53 10.03 1.31 -7.03
N SER A 54 8.80 1.16 -6.52
CA SER A 54 8.31 1.96 -5.39
C SER A 54 9.06 1.68 -4.09
N ALA A 55 9.49 0.43 -3.89
CA ALA A 55 10.23 0.02 -2.70
C ALA A 55 11.74 0.35 -2.78
N THR A 56 12.35 0.29 -3.98
CA THR A 56 13.80 0.40 -4.16
C THR A 56 14.27 1.72 -4.78
N GLY A 57 13.37 2.51 -5.38
CA GLY A 57 13.70 3.76 -6.07
C GLY A 57 14.22 3.59 -7.50
N GLY A 58 14.18 2.37 -8.05
CA GLY A 58 14.73 2.03 -9.38
C GLY A 58 16.10 1.40 -9.30
#